data_AF-A0A8T5P512-F1
#
_entry.id   AF-A0A8T5P512-F1
#
_cell.length_a   1.000
_cell.length_b   1.000
_cell.length_c   1.000
_cell.angle_alpha   90.00
_cell.angle_beta   90.00
_cell.angle_gamma   90.00
#
_symmetry.space_group_name_H-M   'P 1'
#
loop_
_entity.id
_entity.type
_entity.pdbx_description
1 polymer ?
#
loop_
_entity_poly.entity_id
_entity_poly.type
_entity_poly.pdbx_seq_one_letter_code
_entity_poly.pdbx_strand_id
1 'polypeptide(L)' 'MIKLKAHIVSRGNAQGEALVTSQPISFLGSVDPKTGVVIEKGHELAGKSIKGKVLVFPSGKGSTVGSYVIYQLKKNG' A
#
# COMPACT_ATOMS: atom_id res chain seq x y z
N MET A 1 11.33 21.26 -7.13
CA MET A 1 10.30 20.38 -6.53
C MET A 1 9.28 20.03 -7.60
N ILE A 2 9.12 18.74 -7.90
CA ILE A 2 8.17 18.29 -8.93
C ILE A 2 6.80 18.09 -8.29
N LYS A 3 5.74 18.57 -8.92
CA LYS A 3 4.34 18.32 -8.53
C LYS A 3 3.64 17.55 -9.64
N LEU A 4 3.12 16.38 -9.32
CA LEU A 4 2.33 15.57 -10.24
C LEU A 4 0.85 15.81 -9.99
N LYS A 5 0.07 15.94 -11.08
CA LYS A 5 -1.39 15.92 -11.01
C LYS A 5 -1.86 14.50 -11.28
N ALA A 6 -2.79 14.01 -10.47
CA ALA A 6 -3.38 12.68 -10.61
C ALA A 6 -4.90 12.74 -10.48
N HIS A 7 -5.59 11.72 -10.98
CA HIS A 7 -7.00 11.53 -10.72
C HIS A 7 -7.21 11.08 -9.27
N ILE A 8 -8.01 11.83 -8.50
CA ILE A 8 -8.21 11.60 -7.08
C ILE A 8 -9.43 10.69 -6.88
N VAL A 9 -9.19 9.49 -6.33
CA VAL A 9 -10.26 8.53 -6.00
C VAL A 9 -10.87 8.81 -4.62
N SER A 10 -10.08 9.27 -3.65
CA SER A 10 -10.53 9.62 -2.30
C SER A 10 -9.87 10.91 -1.81
N ARG A 11 -10.62 11.75 -1.11
CA ARG A 11 -10.13 13.04 -0.57
C ARG A 11 -9.27 12.80 0.68
N GLY A 12 -8.26 13.63 0.88
CA GLY A 12 -7.41 13.62 2.07
C GLY A 12 -6.02 14.18 1.77
N ASN A 13 -5.26 14.41 2.83
CA ASN A 13 -3.85 14.80 2.76
C ASN A 13 -3.03 13.88 3.66
N ALA A 14 -1.88 13.42 3.18
CA ALA A 14 -0.94 12.61 3.93
C ALA A 14 0.50 12.96 3.52
N GLN A 15 1.44 12.76 4.44
CA GLN A 15 2.87 12.93 4.20
C GLN A 15 3.62 11.78 4.87
N GLY A 16 4.67 11.31 4.23
CA GLY A 16 5.53 10.26 4.73
C GLY A 16 6.65 9.95 3.74
N GLU A 17 7.59 9.11 4.14
CA GLU A 17 8.61 8.61 3.22
C GLU A 17 7.95 7.76 2.13
N ALA A 18 8.35 7.98 0.88
CA ALA A 18 7.84 7.23 -0.26
C ALA A 18 8.40 5.80 -0.27
N LEU A 19 7.52 4.82 -0.18
CA LEU A 19 7.85 3.42 -0.38
C LEU A 19 7.37 3.02 -1.78
N VAL A 20 8.31 2.94 -2.71
CA VAL A 20 8.02 2.78 -4.15
C VAL A 20 8.35 1.36 -4.58
N THR A 21 7.50 0.79 -5.44
CA THR A 21 7.76 -0.49 -6.12
C THR A 21 7.33 -0.41 -7.58
N SER A 22 8.01 -1.18 -8.43
CA SER A 22 7.62 -1.39 -9.83
C SER A 22 6.63 -2.54 -10.00
N GLN A 23 6.30 -3.27 -8.92
CA GLN A 23 5.45 -4.46 -8.94
C GLN A 23 4.03 -4.17 -8.43
N PRO A 24 2.99 -4.88 -8.94
CA PRO A 24 1.63 -4.74 -8.44
C PRO A 24 1.45 -5.26 -7.01
N ILE A 25 0.66 -4.55 -6.20
CA ILE A 25 0.38 -4.91 -4.80
C ILE A 25 -1.02 -5.52 -4.66
N SER A 26 -1.14 -6.61 -3.89
CA SER A 26 -2.43 -7.11 -3.42
C SER A 26 -2.65 -6.72 -1.96
N PHE A 27 -3.73 -6.00 -1.68
CA PHE A 27 -4.21 -5.87 -0.30
C PHE A 27 -4.96 -7.12 0.17
N LEU A 28 -4.91 -8.22 -0.59
CA LEU A 28 -5.40 -9.52 -0.20
C LEU A 28 -4.25 -10.53 -0.33
N GLY A 29 -3.55 -10.76 0.79
CA GLY A 29 -2.50 -11.77 0.88
C GLY A 29 -1.06 -11.27 0.70
N SER A 30 -0.81 -10.11 0.08
CA SER A 30 0.57 -9.58 -0.02
C SER A 30 1.02 -8.81 1.21
N VAL A 31 0.09 -8.32 2.03
CA VAL A 31 0.37 -7.52 3.23
C VAL A 31 -0.27 -8.18 4.43
N ASP A 32 0.49 -8.34 5.51
CA ASP A 32 -0.06 -8.76 6.80
C ASP A 32 -0.88 -7.60 7.40
N PRO A 33 -2.21 -7.76 7.58
CA PRO A 33 -3.07 -6.71 8.11
C PRO A 33 -2.74 -6.30 9.55
N LYS A 34 -2.05 -7.15 10.33
CA LYS A 34 -1.72 -6.87 11.73
C LYS A 34 -0.48 -5.99 11.86
N THR A 35 0.51 -6.22 11.01
CA THR A 35 1.84 -5.58 11.10
C THR A 35 2.09 -4.54 10.02
N GLY A 36 1.30 -4.57 8.93
CA GLY A 36 1.52 -3.76 7.74
C GLY A 36 2.76 -4.18 6.94
N VAL A 37 3.34 -5.34 7.24
CA VAL A 37 4.52 -5.87 6.53
C VAL A 37 4.09 -6.55 5.24
N VAL A 38 4.79 -6.25 4.15
CA VAL A 38 4.62 -6.99 2.89
C VAL A 38 5.23 -8.38 3.05
N ILE A 39 4.40 -9.42 2.96
CA ILE A 39 4.78 -10.82 3.18
C ILE A 39 4.89 -11.64 1.88
N GLU A 40 4.57 -11.03 0.75
CA GLU A 40 4.66 -11.70 -0.55
C GLU A 40 6.11 -12.03 -0.90
N LYS A 41 6.40 -13.33 -1.01
CA LYS A 41 7.73 -13.82 -1.39
C LYS A 41 8.08 -13.40 -2.82
N GLY A 42 9.29 -12.89 -3.01
CA GLY A 42 9.77 -12.41 -4.31
C GLY A 42 9.31 -10.99 -4.67
N HIS A 43 8.49 -10.34 -3.83
CA HIS A 43 8.13 -8.95 -4.02
C HIS A 43 9.30 -8.02 -3.63
N GLU A 44 9.51 -6.93 -4.36
CA GLU A 44 10.57 -5.92 -4.08
C GLU A 44 10.49 -5.32 -2.67
N LEU A 45 9.29 -5.36 -2.09
CA LEU A 45 8.98 -4.82 -0.77
C LEU A 45 8.88 -5.89 0.32
N ALA A 46 9.15 -7.16 0.02
CA ALA A 46 9.07 -8.25 1.00
C ALA A 46 9.86 -7.90 2.28
N GLY A 47 9.20 -8.05 3.43
CA GLY A 47 9.75 -7.71 4.75
C GLY A 47 9.69 -6.23 5.14
N LYS A 48 9.29 -5.32 4.23
CA LYS A 48 9.12 -3.89 4.54
C LYS A 48 7.71 -3.60 5.05
N SER A 49 7.62 -2.69 6.03
CA SER A 49 6.33 -2.20 6.53
C SER A 49 5.86 -0.96 5.76
N ILE A 50 4.56 -0.92 5.44
CA ILE A 50 3.91 0.22 4.79
C ILE A 50 3.40 1.27 5.80
N LYS A 51 3.50 0.97 7.10
CA LYS A 51 3.03 1.84 8.19
C LYS A 51 3.73 3.20 8.16
N GLY A 52 2.93 4.28 8.13
CA GLY A 52 3.44 5.66 8.10
C GLY A 52 4.18 6.05 6.82
N LYS A 53 4.09 5.25 5.75
CA LYS A 53 4.72 5.52 4.45
C LYS A 53 3.69 5.98 3.42
N VAL A 54 4.18 6.63 2.37
CA VAL A 54 3.41 6.86 1.14
C VAL A 54 3.74 5.73 0.18
N LEU A 55 2.85 4.74 0.07
CA LEU A 55 3.04 3.58 -0.80
C LEU A 55 2.71 3.95 -2.26
N VAL A 56 3.65 3.72 -3.17
CA VAL A 56 3.51 4.02 -4.60
C VAL A 56 3.77 2.76 -5.41
N PHE A 57 2.79 2.36 -6.23
CA PHE A 57 2.81 1.12 -7.00
C PHE A 57 2.00 1.30 -8.30
N PRO A 58 2.29 0.55 -9.38
CA PRO A 58 1.68 0.76 -10.69
C PRO A 58 0.21 0.31 -10.78
N SER A 59 -0.16 -0.76 -10.09
CA SER A 59 -1.52 -1.30 -10.12
C SER A 59 -1.79 -2.22 -8.92
N GLY A 60 -3.07 -2.34 -8.55
CA GLY A 60 -3.52 -3.38 -7.62
C GLY A 60 -3.68 -4.72 -8.34
N LYS A 61 -3.50 -5.84 -7.62
CA LYS A 61 -3.85 -7.19 -8.10
C LYS A 61 -4.85 -7.86 -7.15
N GLY A 62 -5.74 -8.70 -7.69
CA GLY A 62 -6.83 -9.35 -6.94
C GLY A 62 -8.04 -8.42 -6.71
N SER A 63 -9.27 -8.96 -6.67
CA SER A 63 -10.46 -8.14 -7.00
C SER A 63 -11.65 -8.14 -6.05
N THR A 64 -11.65 -8.81 -4.88
CA THR A 64 -12.94 -8.94 -4.16
C THR A 64 -12.96 -8.51 -2.68
N VAL A 65 -11.82 -8.28 -2.02
CA VAL A 65 -11.80 -8.05 -0.55
C VAL A 65 -10.72 -7.09 -0.04
N GLY A 66 -9.96 -6.43 -0.92
CA GLY A 66 -8.84 -5.56 -0.52
C GLY A 66 -9.26 -4.36 0.35
N SER A 67 -10.49 -3.87 0.22
CA SER A 67 -11.01 -2.73 0.99
C SER A 67 -11.07 -3.00 2.50
N TYR A 68 -11.48 -4.20 2.91
CA TYR A 68 -11.52 -4.59 4.32
C TYR A 68 -10.12 -4.66 4.94
N VAL A 69 -9.15 -5.13 4.18
CA VAL A 69 -7.75 -5.20 4.62
C VAL A 69 -7.15 -3.80 4.76
N ILE A 70 -7.41 -2.89 3.81
CA ILE A 70 -7.00 -1.48 3.93
C ILE A 70 -7.60 -0.84 5.19
N TYR A 71 -8.88 -1.10 5.48
CA TYR A 71 -9.53 -0.62 6.70
C TYR A 71 -8.90 -1.22 7.97
N GLN A 72 -8.62 -2.52 7.97
CA GLN A 72 -7.99 -3.19 9.11
C GLN A 72 -6.57 -2.66 9.37
N LEU A 73 -5.78 -2.45 8.31
CA LEU A 73 -4.46 -1.81 8.39
C LEU A 73 -4.59 -0.45 9.07
N LYS A 74 -5.54 0.39 8.63
CA LYS A 74 -5.78 1.70 9.25
C LYS A 74 -6.15 1.61 10.74
N LYS A 75 -6.90 0.59 11.16
CA LYS A 75 -7.24 0.39 12.58
C LYS A 75 -6.04 -0.08 13.42
N ASN A 76 -5.13 -0.86 12.84
CA ASN A 76 -3.93 -1.35 13.52
C ASN A 76 -2.76 -0.34 13.47
N GLY A 77 -2.93 0.70 12.66
CA GLY A 77 -2.09 1.89 12.58
C GLY A 77 -0.97 1.73 11.58
#